data_AF-A0A4Q2ZI66-F1
#
_entry.id   AF-A0A4Q2ZI66-F1
#
_cell.length_a   1.000
_cell.length_b   1.000
_cell.length_c   1.000
_cell.angle_alpha   90.00
_cell.angle_beta   90.00
_cell.angle_gamma   90.00
#
_symmetry.space_group_name_H-M   'P 1'
#
loop_
_entity.id
_entity.type
_entity.pdbx_description
1 polymer ?
#
loop_
_entity_poly.entity_id
_entity_poly.type
_entity_poly.pdbx_seq_one_letter_code
_entity_poly.pdbx_strand_id
1 'polypeptide(L)'
;KKEKVTLTGDDMREGLTAIVSVKLPDPKFSSQTKDKLVSSEVRQPLESLMADKLAEWLEENPAHASSIIGKVIDAAAAREAAKKARELTRRKGVMDIASLPGKLADCQERDPAKSELFLVEGDSAGGSAKQGRDRHFQAILPLRGKILNVERARFDRMLGSREIGTLIQAMGTGIGRDDFNVEKLRYHKIVIMTDADVDGAHIRTLLLTFFYRQMPEIITNGHLYIAQPPLYKATKGRSEVYLKDDSALDQYLVDAGVGGTVLDTQGQQRTGEDLRTLVEHARRMRTLMRYVPRRYDPMIIEALALGNALDPAATREARTESLTTVVTRLDAADQDARWKGRVTEDGGYHFERLWRGVTDHHIVEAAFLISAEARKLHALAVEQAPAYLLPSKLISAKGAVTEVEAALAAEATLAVEEGEEPEAPVTAGKGEALVSRPSQLLDAILAFGRKGLAIQRYKGLGEMNAEQLWETTLDPQNRSMLVVQVDQADVADEIFTRLMGDVVEPRREFIQENALSVANLDV
;
A
#
# COMPACT_ATOMS: atom_id res chain seq x y z
N LYS A 1 38.87 0.76 22.69
CA LYS A 1 38.85 -0.58 22.06
C LYS A 1 40.08 -0.68 21.15
N LYS A 2 40.91 -1.73 21.27
CA LYS A 2 42.11 -1.92 20.43
C LYS A 2 41.72 -2.49 19.06
N GLU A 3 41.09 -1.68 18.21
CA GLU A 3 41.09 -2.00 16.79
C GLU A 3 42.43 -1.50 16.23
N LYS A 4 43.29 -2.42 15.76
CA LYS A 4 44.55 -2.07 15.09
C LYS A 4 44.22 -1.56 13.68
N VAL A 5 43.70 -0.34 13.58
CA VAL A 5 43.38 0.30 12.30
C VAL A 5 44.38 1.42 12.08
N THR A 6 45.04 1.40 10.91
CA THR A 6 45.92 2.51 10.51
C THR A 6 45.05 3.68 10.06
N LEU A 7 45.14 4.80 10.78
CA LEU A 7 44.40 6.02 10.44
C LEU A 7 45.08 6.74 9.28
N THR A 8 44.27 7.25 8.35
CA THR A 8 44.73 8.10 7.24
C THR A 8 44.14 9.50 7.37
N GLY A 9 44.70 10.46 6.62
CA GLY A 9 44.22 11.84 6.65
C GLY A 9 42.77 12.00 6.16
N ASP A 10 42.30 11.13 5.28
CA ASP A 10 40.91 11.15 4.81
C ASP A 10 39.95 10.68 5.90
N ASP A 11 40.31 9.63 6.66
CA ASP A 11 39.52 9.15 7.81
C ASP A 11 39.35 10.25 8.87
N MET A 12 40.34 11.13 9.02
CA MET A 12 40.30 12.26 9.97
C MET A 12 39.44 13.44 9.49
N ARG A 13 39.21 13.56 8.17
CA ARG A 13 38.42 14.65 7.57
C ARG A 13 36.98 14.23 7.26
N GLU A 14 36.65 12.95 7.42
CA GLU A 14 35.33 12.42 7.09
C GLU A 14 34.22 13.09 7.92
N GLY A 15 33.34 13.83 7.23
CA GLY A 15 32.27 14.60 7.85
C GLY A 15 32.77 15.77 8.72
N LEU A 16 33.96 16.30 8.45
CA LEU A 16 34.49 17.53 9.04
C LEU A 16 34.12 18.73 8.15
N THR A 17 33.51 19.75 8.74
CA THR A 17 33.35 21.06 8.11
C THR A 17 34.27 22.04 8.81
N ALA A 18 35.14 22.69 8.05
CA ALA A 18 36.10 23.66 8.58
C ALA A 18 36.07 24.94 7.74
N ILE A 19 36.20 26.08 8.42
CA ILE A 19 36.36 27.39 7.79
C ILE A 19 37.75 27.89 8.18
N VAL A 20 38.63 28.04 7.18
CA VAL A 20 39.99 28.52 7.38
C VAL A 20 40.10 29.92 6.80
N SER A 21 40.22 30.92 7.67
CA SER A 21 40.38 32.32 7.30
C SER A 21 41.74 32.82 7.75
N VAL A 22 42.58 33.24 6.80
CA VAL A 22 43.96 33.68 7.07
C VAL A 22 44.16 35.10 6.56
N LYS A 23 44.79 35.95 7.38
CA LYS A 23 45.15 37.31 7.00
C LYS A 23 46.62 37.37 6.63
N LEU A 24 46.91 37.85 5.42
CA LEU A 24 48.24 37.83 4.83
C LEU A 24 48.59 39.18 4.22
N PRO A 25 49.80 39.72 4.49
CA PRO A 25 50.34 40.79 3.68
C PRO A 25 50.74 40.22 2.31
N ASP A 26 50.19 40.77 1.23
CA ASP A 26 50.49 40.42 -0.18
C ASP A 26 50.26 38.93 -0.57
N PRO A 27 49.01 38.45 -0.60
CA PRO A 27 48.70 37.06 -0.92
C PRO A 27 48.87 36.74 -2.42
N LYS A 28 49.53 35.61 -2.72
CA LYS A 28 49.74 35.12 -4.09
C LYS A 28 48.78 33.98 -4.41
N PHE A 29 48.01 34.12 -5.48
CA PHE A 29 47.07 33.12 -5.96
C PHE A 29 47.45 32.59 -7.35
N SER A 30 47.04 31.36 -7.67
CA SER A 30 47.35 30.72 -8.96
C SER A 30 46.61 31.34 -10.15
N SER A 31 45.50 32.03 -9.89
CA SER A 31 44.61 32.59 -10.89
C SER A 31 43.85 33.80 -10.31
N GLN A 32 43.25 34.60 -11.19
CA GLN A 32 42.38 35.71 -10.81
C GLN A 32 41.14 35.27 -10.02
N THR A 33 40.66 34.04 -10.25
CA THR A 33 39.56 33.43 -9.49
C THR A 33 39.93 33.09 -8.04
N LYS A 34 41.23 33.12 -7.70
CA LYS A 34 41.77 32.89 -6.35
C LYS A 34 41.46 31.50 -5.77
N ASP A 35 41.26 30.50 -6.63
CA ASP A 35 40.90 29.14 -6.23
C ASP A 35 42.00 28.41 -5.44
N LYS A 36 43.26 28.82 -5.61
CA LYS A 36 44.40 28.23 -4.91
C LYS A 36 45.39 29.29 -4.46
N LEU A 37 45.64 29.35 -3.16
CA LEU A 37 46.72 30.14 -2.57
C LEU A 37 48.05 29.44 -2.78
N VAL A 38 49.03 30.13 -3.38
CA VAL A 38 50.38 29.60 -3.68
C VAL A 38 51.46 30.14 -2.74
N SER A 39 51.11 31.05 -1.82
CA SER A 39 52.00 31.54 -0.76
C SER A 39 52.35 30.41 0.23
N SER A 40 53.42 29.67 -0.05
CA SER A 40 53.89 28.55 0.79
C SER A 40 54.37 28.97 2.18
N GLU A 41 54.74 30.24 2.34
CA GLU A 41 55.19 30.88 3.58
C GLU A 41 54.15 30.78 4.72
N VAL A 42 52.88 30.62 4.36
CA VAL A 42 51.74 30.60 5.28
C VAL A 42 51.45 29.22 5.83
N ARG A 43 51.82 28.19 5.06
CA ARG A 43 51.41 26.81 5.33
C ARG A 43 52.02 26.28 6.61
N GLN A 44 53.34 26.40 6.76
CA GLN A 44 54.06 25.84 7.91
C GLN A 44 53.67 26.51 9.24
N PRO A 45 53.56 27.86 9.34
CA PRO A 45 53.05 28.50 10.55
C PRO A 45 51.62 28.09 10.91
N LEU A 46 50.74 27.97 9.91
CA LEU A 46 49.36 27.56 10.13
C LEU A 46 49.26 26.09 10.59
N GLU A 47 50.00 25.18 9.96
CA GLU A 47 50.06 23.77 10.35
C GLU A 47 50.57 23.61 11.78
N SER A 48 51.62 24.35 12.16
CA SER A 48 52.15 24.34 13.54
C SER A 48 51.10 24.88 14.53
N LEU A 49 50.51 26.04 14.24
CA LEU A 49 49.51 26.65 15.12
C LEU A 49 48.29 25.74 15.30
N MET A 50 47.86 25.08 14.23
CA MET A 50 46.74 24.15 14.27
C MET A 50 47.08 22.88 15.03
N ALA A 51 48.27 22.32 14.85
CA ALA A 51 48.72 21.17 15.63
C ALA A 51 48.72 21.50 17.13
N ASP A 52 49.31 22.63 17.51
CA ASP A 52 49.42 23.05 18.90
C ASP A 52 48.05 23.30 19.53
N LYS A 53 47.21 24.13 18.89
CA LYS A 53 45.90 24.52 19.42
C LYS A 53 44.88 23.38 19.41
N LEU A 54 44.93 22.51 18.41
CA LEU A 54 44.05 21.34 18.37
C LEU A 54 44.46 20.31 19.42
N ALA A 55 45.76 20.12 19.65
CA ALA A 55 46.24 19.25 20.72
C ALA A 55 45.80 19.76 22.10
N GLU A 56 46.05 21.04 22.38
CA GLU A 56 45.61 21.71 23.62
C GLU A 56 44.10 21.55 23.83
N TRP A 57 43.30 21.84 22.81
CA TRP A 57 41.83 21.73 22.91
C TRP A 57 41.35 20.29 23.16
N LEU A 58 41.96 19.30 22.50
CA LEU A 58 41.60 17.89 22.69
C LEU A 58 41.97 17.39 24.11
N GLU A 59 43.09 17.85 24.65
CA GLU A 59 43.51 17.54 26.03
C GLU A 59 42.58 18.19 27.07
N GLU A 60 42.17 19.43 26.82
CA GLU A 60 41.24 20.16 27.70
C GLU A 60 39.79 19.63 27.62
N ASN A 61 39.41 18.95 26.54
CA ASN A 61 38.05 18.45 26.31
C ASN A 61 37.99 16.92 26.11
N PRO A 62 38.27 16.08 27.13
CA PRO A 62 38.40 14.63 26.98
C PRO A 62 37.16 13.90 26.45
N ALA A 63 35.96 14.37 26.81
CA ALA A 63 34.70 13.78 26.35
C ALA A 63 34.48 14.01 24.85
N HIS A 64 34.72 15.24 24.36
CA HIS A 64 34.65 15.57 22.95
C HIS A 64 35.77 14.90 22.16
N ALA A 65 37.00 14.88 22.69
CA ALA A 65 38.13 14.17 22.09
C ALA A 65 37.83 12.68 21.90
N SER A 66 37.27 12.02 22.90
CA SER A 66 36.86 10.60 22.81
C SER A 66 35.79 10.38 21.74
N SER A 67 34.83 11.30 21.61
CA SER A 67 33.78 11.22 20.59
C SER A 67 34.34 11.42 19.17
N ILE A 68 35.19 12.43 18.98
CA ILE A 68 35.84 12.73 17.69
C ILE A 68 36.73 11.56 17.28
N ILE A 69 37.60 11.07 18.17
CA ILE A 69 38.46 9.92 17.91
C ILE A 69 37.63 8.68 17.60
N GLY A 70 36.52 8.46 18.31
CA GLY A 70 35.57 7.39 18.02
C GLY A 70 35.06 7.44 16.58
N LYS A 71 34.64 8.63 16.12
CA LYS A 71 34.17 8.84 14.74
C LYS A 71 35.27 8.58 13.70
N VAL A 72 36.51 9.01 13.98
CA VAL A 72 37.67 8.76 13.10
C VAL A 72 38.02 7.27 13.03
N ILE A 73 37.99 6.56 14.15
CA ILE A 73 38.20 5.11 14.20
C ILE A 73 37.10 4.40 13.41
N ASP A 74 35.84 4.81 13.58
CA ASP A 74 34.70 4.26 12.86
C ASP A 74 34.84 4.44 11.33
N ALA A 75 35.28 5.62 10.89
CA ALA A 75 35.55 5.90 9.46
C ALA A 75 36.69 5.02 8.92
N ALA A 76 37.78 4.89 9.68
CA ALA A 76 38.91 4.06 9.29
C ALA A 76 38.55 2.56 9.26
N ALA A 77 37.73 2.09 10.21
CA ALA A 77 37.21 0.73 10.22
C ALA A 77 36.33 0.46 9.00
N ALA A 78 35.49 1.43 8.61
CA ALA A 78 34.66 1.35 7.42
C ALA A 78 35.47 1.30 6.13
N ARG A 79 36.52 2.12 6.02
CA ARG A 79 37.44 2.07 4.89
C ARG A 79 38.14 0.71 4.79
N GLU A 80 38.67 0.18 5.89
CA GLU A 80 39.36 -1.12 5.89
C GLU A 80 38.42 -2.29 5.59
N ALA A 81 37.18 -2.25 6.08
CA ALA A 81 36.18 -3.27 5.78
C ALA A 81 35.69 -3.17 4.33
N ALA A 82 35.45 -1.97 3.80
CA ALA A 82 35.19 -1.75 2.37
C ALA A 82 36.36 -2.24 1.51
N LYS A 83 37.62 -1.94 1.89
CA LYS A 83 38.81 -2.43 1.21
C LYS A 83 38.91 -3.96 1.24
N LYS A 84 38.68 -4.60 2.39
CA LYS A 84 38.65 -6.07 2.50
C LYS A 84 37.54 -6.67 1.65
N ALA A 85 36.35 -6.08 1.64
CA ALA A 85 35.24 -6.54 0.81
C ALA A 85 35.54 -6.37 -0.69
N ARG A 86 36.16 -5.26 -1.08
CA ARG A 86 36.71 -5.02 -2.43
C ARG A 86 37.78 -6.04 -2.80
N GLU A 87 38.72 -6.35 -1.91
CA GLU A 87 39.74 -7.37 -2.16
C GLU A 87 39.15 -8.79 -2.24
N LEU A 88 38.12 -9.10 -1.45
CA LEU A 88 37.44 -10.40 -1.46
C LEU A 88 36.60 -10.60 -2.72
N THR A 89 35.99 -9.54 -3.23
CA THR A 89 35.30 -9.51 -4.53
C THR A 89 36.29 -9.53 -5.70
N ARG A 90 37.43 -8.85 -5.60
CA ARG A 90 38.47 -8.79 -6.65
C ARG A 90 39.34 -10.05 -6.73
N ARG A 91 39.65 -10.72 -5.60
CA ARG A 91 40.31 -12.05 -5.60
C ARG A 91 39.43 -13.13 -6.19
N LYS A 92 38.11 -13.03 -6.04
CA LYS A 92 37.15 -13.87 -6.79
C LYS A 92 37.01 -13.44 -8.25
N GLY A 93 37.22 -12.16 -8.56
CA GLY A 93 36.98 -11.59 -9.88
C GLY A 93 37.94 -11.99 -11.01
N VAL A 94 39.13 -12.55 -10.74
CA VAL A 94 40.11 -12.86 -11.82
C VAL A 94 40.08 -14.31 -12.27
N MET A 95 39.51 -15.25 -11.50
CA MET A 95 39.33 -16.65 -11.93
C MET A 95 37.98 -17.31 -11.55
N ASP A 96 37.03 -16.61 -10.93
CA ASP A 96 35.68 -17.16 -10.66
C ASP A 96 34.57 -16.36 -11.36
N ILE A 97 34.47 -16.54 -12.68
CA ILE A 97 33.15 -16.50 -13.36
C ILE A 97 32.23 -17.65 -12.84
N ALA A 98 32.72 -18.50 -11.92
CA ALA A 98 32.22 -19.86 -11.71
C ALA A 98 31.56 -20.18 -10.35
N SER A 99 31.17 -19.21 -9.51
CA SER A 99 30.26 -19.55 -8.40
C SER A 99 29.12 -18.55 -8.28
N LEU A 100 28.06 -18.75 -9.07
CA LEU A 100 26.77 -18.13 -8.78
C LEU A 100 26.33 -18.51 -7.35
N PRO A 101 25.53 -17.67 -6.66
CA PRO A 101 25.04 -18.02 -5.34
C PRO A 101 24.29 -19.35 -5.38
N GLY A 102 24.54 -20.26 -4.43
CA GLY A 102 23.87 -21.57 -4.42
C GLY A 102 22.34 -21.52 -4.28
N LYS A 103 21.79 -20.38 -3.83
CA LYS A 103 20.35 -20.13 -3.77
C LYS A 103 19.75 -19.70 -5.11
N LEU A 104 20.56 -19.15 -6.02
CA LEU A 104 20.09 -18.65 -7.30
C LEU A 104 19.74 -19.82 -8.22
N ALA A 105 18.47 -19.89 -8.64
CA ALA A 105 18.06 -20.75 -9.73
C ALA A 105 18.15 -19.97 -11.05
N ASP A 106 19.30 -20.03 -11.71
CA ASP A 106 19.58 -19.25 -12.92
C ASP A 106 18.81 -19.74 -14.17
N CYS A 107 18.77 -18.90 -15.20
CA CYS A 107 18.20 -19.18 -16.52
C CYS A 107 19.28 -19.55 -17.57
N GLN A 108 18.84 -20.01 -18.74
CA GLN A 108 19.72 -20.38 -19.86
C GLN A 108 20.12 -19.17 -20.71
N GLU A 109 19.23 -18.19 -20.84
CA GLU A 109 19.44 -16.96 -21.60
C GLU A 109 20.60 -16.16 -20.98
N ARG A 110 21.48 -15.68 -21.88
CA ARG A 110 22.68 -14.91 -21.53
C ARG A 110 22.55 -13.44 -21.89
N ASP A 111 21.63 -13.09 -22.79
CA ASP A 111 21.28 -11.72 -23.12
C ASP A 111 20.52 -11.07 -21.96
N PRO A 112 21.10 -10.07 -21.27
CA PRO A 112 20.45 -9.41 -20.14
C PRO A 112 19.11 -8.77 -20.49
N ALA A 113 18.92 -8.33 -21.74
CA ALA A 113 17.68 -7.69 -22.18
C ALA A 113 16.50 -8.67 -22.28
N LYS A 114 16.78 -9.96 -22.42
CA LYS A 114 15.79 -11.03 -22.56
C LYS A 114 15.60 -11.83 -21.28
N SER A 115 16.50 -11.70 -20.31
CA SER A 115 16.45 -12.42 -19.05
C SER A 115 15.79 -11.59 -17.96
N GLU A 116 15.17 -12.28 -17.00
CA GLU A 116 14.54 -11.65 -15.85
C GLU A 116 14.88 -12.37 -14.55
N LEU A 117 14.93 -11.62 -13.45
CA LEU A 117 15.25 -12.11 -12.12
C LEU A 117 14.10 -11.80 -11.17
N PHE A 118 13.49 -12.83 -10.58
CA PHE A 118 12.51 -12.67 -9.52
C PHE A 118 13.18 -12.76 -8.15
N LEU A 119 12.97 -11.73 -7.33
CA LEU A 119 13.31 -11.71 -5.91
C LEU A 119 12.09 -12.15 -5.13
N VAL A 120 12.17 -13.32 -4.50
CA VAL A 120 11.01 -13.96 -3.87
C VAL A 120 11.17 -14.02 -2.36
N GLU A 121 10.10 -13.70 -1.65
CA GLU A 121 10.04 -13.81 -0.20
C GLU A 121 9.93 -15.28 0.26
N GLY A 122 10.95 -15.74 0.97
CA GLY A 122 10.97 -17.06 1.59
C GLY A 122 11.25 -18.22 0.64
N ASP A 123 11.60 -19.37 1.23
CA ASP A 123 11.88 -20.60 0.47
C ASP A 123 10.60 -21.26 -0.06
N SER A 124 9.45 -21.02 0.59
CA SER A 124 8.17 -21.61 0.19
C SER A 124 7.74 -21.11 -1.19
N ALA A 125 7.53 -19.79 -1.31
CA ALA A 125 7.23 -19.16 -2.60
C ALA A 125 8.39 -19.34 -3.60
N GLY A 126 9.64 -19.31 -3.13
CA GLY A 126 10.81 -19.61 -3.97
C GLY A 126 10.79 -21.03 -4.56
N GLY A 127 10.26 -22.01 -3.83
CA GLY A 127 10.07 -23.38 -4.27
C GLY A 127 9.02 -23.49 -5.38
N SER A 128 7.83 -22.92 -5.18
CA SER A 128 6.76 -22.87 -6.19
C SER A 128 7.20 -22.11 -7.44
N ALA A 129 7.85 -20.95 -7.27
CA ALA A 129 8.37 -20.15 -8.37
C ALA A 129 9.45 -20.90 -9.16
N LYS A 130 10.37 -21.60 -8.50
CA LYS A 130 11.39 -22.42 -9.17
C LYS A 130 10.79 -23.57 -9.99
N GLN A 131 9.68 -24.14 -9.54
CA GLN A 131 8.98 -25.22 -10.24
C GLN A 131 8.16 -24.69 -11.43
N GLY A 132 7.49 -23.55 -11.27
CA GLY A 132 6.63 -22.96 -12.30
C GLY A 132 7.34 -22.09 -13.34
N ARG A 133 8.58 -21.65 -13.09
CA ARG A 133 9.30 -20.75 -14.00
C ARG A 133 9.59 -21.36 -15.37
N ASP A 134 9.73 -20.49 -16.36
CA ASP A 134 10.42 -20.83 -17.60
C ASP A 134 11.94 -20.75 -17.39
N ARG A 135 12.60 -21.92 -17.48
CA ARG A 135 14.05 -22.04 -17.29
C ARG A 135 14.87 -21.37 -18.40
N HIS A 136 14.25 -21.05 -19.53
CA HIS A 136 14.91 -20.39 -20.64
C HIS A 136 15.34 -18.99 -20.24
N PHE A 137 14.45 -18.16 -19.68
CA PHE A 137 14.73 -16.73 -19.45
C PHE A 137 14.48 -16.22 -18.03
N GLN A 138 13.84 -17.00 -17.14
CA GLN A 138 13.51 -16.55 -15.78
C GLN A 138 14.47 -17.13 -14.75
N ALA A 139 15.12 -16.28 -13.97
CA ALA A 139 15.91 -16.65 -12.81
C ALA A 139 15.13 -16.36 -11.52
N ILE A 140 15.29 -17.21 -10.50
CA ILE A 140 14.62 -17.05 -9.20
C ILE A 140 15.67 -16.96 -8.10
N LEU A 141 15.57 -15.93 -7.26
CA LEU A 141 16.38 -15.75 -6.07
C LEU A 141 15.49 -15.65 -4.81
N PRO A 142 15.40 -16.74 -4.01
CA PRO A 142 14.70 -16.70 -2.73
C PRO A 142 15.51 -15.94 -1.66
N LEU A 143 14.84 -15.03 -0.96
CA LEU A 143 15.39 -14.26 0.16
C LEU A 143 14.79 -14.76 1.48
N ARG A 144 15.63 -14.96 2.51
CA ARG A 144 15.16 -15.45 3.82
C ARG A 144 15.12 -14.33 4.85
N GLY A 145 13.99 -14.20 5.53
CA GLY A 145 13.80 -13.25 6.63
C GLY A 145 13.81 -11.79 6.19
N LYS A 146 13.68 -10.89 7.15
CA LYS A 146 13.72 -9.44 6.90
C LYS A 146 15.14 -9.04 6.50
N ILE A 147 15.28 -8.42 5.33
CA ILE A 147 16.57 -7.91 4.86
C ILE A 147 17.12 -6.90 5.87
N LEU A 148 18.44 -6.88 6.04
CA LEU A 148 19.08 -5.90 6.90
C LEU A 148 18.70 -4.49 6.43
N ASN A 149 18.19 -3.69 7.35
CA ASN A 149 17.90 -2.29 7.07
C ASN A 149 19.19 -1.53 6.74
N VAL A 150 19.33 -1.15 5.47
CA VAL A 150 20.51 -0.46 4.92
C VAL A 150 20.54 1.03 5.32
N GLU A 151 19.41 1.60 5.76
CA GLU A 151 19.34 2.96 6.29
C GLU A 151 20.18 3.13 7.56
N ARG A 152 20.02 2.17 8.48
CA ARG A 152 20.63 2.22 9.81
C ARG A 152 21.96 1.49 9.87
N ALA A 153 22.20 0.57 8.93
CA ALA A 153 23.39 -0.24 8.94
C ALA A 153 24.56 0.50 8.29
N ARG A 154 25.69 0.57 9.00
CA ARG A 154 26.97 0.97 8.39
C ARG A 154 27.28 0.08 7.19
N PHE A 155 27.95 0.65 6.20
CA PHE A 155 28.30 0.00 4.94
C PHE A 155 28.95 -1.39 5.13
N ASP A 156 29.82 -1.55 6.13
CA ASP A 156 30.48 -2.84 6.41
C ASP A 156 29.51 -3.92 6.89
N ARG A 157 28.51 -3.52 7.68
CA ARG A 157 27.49 -4.43 8.20
C ARG A 157 26.54 -4.85 7.08
N MET A 158 26.27 -3.94 6.14
CA MET A 158 25.54 -4.25 4.91
C MET A 158 26.31 -5.29 4.07
N LEU A 159 27.61 -5.09 3.84
CA LEU A 159 28.44 -6.03 3.09
C LEU A 159 28.64 -7.37 3.82
N GLY A 160 28.59 -7.37 5.15
CA GLY A 160 28.61 -8.60 5.96
C GLY A 160 27.31 -9.41 5.88
N SER A 161 26.23 -8.84 5.33
CA SER A 161 24.96 -9.56 5.16
C SER A 161 25.04 -10.56 4.01
N ARG A 162 24.74 -11.82 4.31
CA ARG A 162 24.76 -12.91 3.32
C ARG A 162 23.71 -12.72 2.23
N GLU A 163 22.52 -12.24 2.58
CA GLU A 163 21.42 -12.01 1.62
C GLU A 163 21.78 -10.88 0.65
N ILE A 164 22.33 -9.77 1.15
CA ILE A 164 22.77 -8.64 0.31
C ILE A 164 23.94 -9.05 -0.58
N GLY A 165 24.95 -9.73 -0.02
CA GLY A 165 26.07 -10.25 -0.82
C GLY A 165 25.62 -11.19 -1.94
N THR A 166 24.64 -12.05 -1.64
CA THR A 166 24.03 -12.97 -2.61
C THR A 166 23.25 -12.22 -3.70
N LEU A 167 22.49 -11.18 -3.34
CA LEU A 167 21.77 -10.33 -4.29
C LEU A 167 22.72 -9.62 -5.26
N ILE A 168 23.76 -8.97 -4.73
CA ILE A 168 24.79 -8.27 -5.55
C ILE A 168 25.48 -9.26 -6.50
N GLN A 169 25.85 -10.44 -5.97
CA GLN A 169 26.52 -11.47 -6.76
C GLN A 169 25.60 -12.03 -7.87
N ALA A 170 24.31 -12.19 -7.59
CA ALA A 170 23.34 -12.62 -8.59
C ALA A 170 23.23 -11.59 -9.73
N MET A 171 23.17 -10.29 -9.42
CA MET A 171 23.02 -9.22 -10.41
C MET A 171 24.31 -8.93 -11.20
N GLY A 172 25.48 -9.13 -10.60
CA GLY A 172 26.79 -8.96 -11.27
C GLY A 172 27.29 -7.51 -11.39
N THR A 173 26.54 -6.53 -10.87
CA THR A 173 26.80 -5.10 -11.03
C THR A 173 27.89 -4.53 -10.12
N GLY A 174 28.32 -5.25 -9.08
CA GLY A 174 29.09 -4.65 -7.98
C GLY A 174 28.20 -3.79 -7.07
N ILE A 175 28.79 -3.08 -6.11
CA ILE A 175 28.06 -2.26 -5.12
C ILE A 175 28.81 -0.98 -4.73
N GLY A 176 28.07 0.10 -4.50
CA GLY A 176 28.58 1.38 -4.02
C GLY A 176 29.00 2.30 -5.16
N ARG A 177 29.11 3.60 -4.87
CA ARG A 177 29.28 4.66 -5.88
C ARG A 177 30.51 4.50 -6.79
N ASP A 178 31.58 3.87 -6.31
CA ASP A 178 32.82 3.73 -7.09
C ASP A 178 32.94 2.40 -7.86
N ASP A 179 32.22 1.34 -7.44
CA ASP A 179 32.38 -0.02 -7.98
C ASP A 179 31.13 -0.54 -8.70
N PHE A 180 29.99 0.13 -8.52
CA PHE A 180 28.76 -0.20 -9.21
C PHE A 180 28.88 0.11 -10.71
N ASN A 181 28.54 -0.87 -11.55
CA ASN A 181 28.46 -0.72 -12.99
C ASN A 181 27.20 -1.40 -13.52
N VAL A 182 26.27 -0.59 -14.02
CA VAL A 182 24.99 -1.05 -14.58
C VAL A 182 25.16 -1.84 -15.88
N GLU A 183 26.21 -1.62 -16.66
CA GLU A 183 26.47 -2.36 -17.92
C GLU A 183 26.77 -3.84 -17.67
N LYS A 184 27.19 -4.20 -16.45
CA LYS A 184 27.42 -5.59 -16.03
C LYS A 184 26.17 -6.27 -15.48
N LEU A 185 25.02 -5.58 -15.49
CA LEU A 185 23.77 -6.11 -14.99
C LEU A 185 23.37 -7.34 -15.82
N ARG A 186 23.18 -8.47 -15.14
CA ARG A 186 22.89 -9.76 -15.79
C ARG A 186 21.43 -9.93 -16.21
N TYR A 187 20.52 -9.14 -15.65
CA TYR A 187 19.08 -9.21 -15.89
C TYR A 187 18.52 -7.79 -15.96
N HIS A 188 18.03 -7.35 -17.12
CA HIS A 188 17.43 -6.02 -17.31
C HIS A 188 16.00 -5.92 -16.77
N LYS A 189 15.44 -7.03 -16.31
CA LYS A 189 14.14 -7.06 -15.63
C LYS A 189 14.29 -7.74 -14.29
N ILE A 190 14.31 -6.95 -13.23
CA ILE A 190 14.35 -7.41 -11.85
C ILE A 190 12.95 -7.22 -11.28
N VAL A 191 12.30 -8.30 -10.87
CA VAL A 191 10.93 -8.30 -10.37
C VAL A 191 10.92 -8.63 -8.89
N ILE A 192 10.43 -7.72 -8.06
CA ILE A 192 10.16 -7.96 -6.64
C ILE A 192 8.81 -8.66 -6.52
N MET A 193 8.82 -9.89 -6.02
CA MET A 193 7.63 -10.72 -5.83
C MET A 193 7.51 -11.09 -4.35
N THR A 194 6.69 -10.33 -3.62
CA THR A 194 6.46 -10.45 -2.17
C THR A 194 4.99 -10.73 -1.89
N ASP A 195 4.68 -11.24 -0.70
CA ASP A 195 3.30 -11.48 -0.29
C ASP A 195 2.51 -10.17 -0.12
N ALA A 196 1.17 -10.28 -0.14
CA ALA A 196 0.23 -9.16 0.00
C ALA A 196 -0.03 -8.76 1.45
N ASP A 197 0.76 -9.29 2.40
CA ASP A 197 0.66 -9.00 3.82
C ASP A 197 1.62 -7.88 4.27
N VAL A 198 1.63 -7.62 5.57
CA VAL A 198 2.45 -6.58 6.21
C VAL A 198 3.94 -6.91 6.11
N ASP A 199 4.32 -8.18 6.17
CA ASP A 199 5.72 -8.59 6.12
C ASP A 199 6.30 -8.50 4.71
N GLY A 200 5.51 -8.86 3.69
CA GLY A 200 5.85 -8.63 2.30
C GLY A 200 5.97 -7.15 1.95
N ALA A 201 5.09 -6.30 2.50
CA ALA A 201 5.24 -4.84 2.40
C ALA A 201 6.55 -4.34 3.03
N HIS A 202 6.97 -4.90 4.17
CA HIS A 202 8.24 -4.56 4.80
C HIS A 202 9.45 -4.97 3.94
N ILE A 203 9.51 -6.20 3.46
CA ILE A 203 10.64 -6.67 2.63
C ILE A 203 10.71 -5.90 1.31
N ARG A 204 9.57 -5.65 0.67
CA ARG A 204 9.48 -4.83 -0.53
C ARG A 204 10.05 -3.43 -0.29
N THR A 205 9.68 -2.79 0.81
CA THR A 205 10.20 -1.46 1.15
C THR A 205 11.72 -1.48 1.40
N LEU A 206 12.22 -2.48 2.13
CA LEU A 206 13.66 -2.65 2.37
C LEU A 206 14.46 -2.85 1.07
N LEU A 207 13.91 -3.61 0.11
CA LEU A 207 14.51 -3.78 -1.22
C LEU A 207 14.50 -2.47 -2.00
N LEU A 208 13.38 -1.74 -2.01
CA LEU A 208 13.27 -0.45 -2.69
C LEU A 208 14.28 0.56 -2.15
N THR A 209 14.39 0.70 -0.82
CA THR A 209 15.39 1.55 -0.17
C THR A 209 16.82 1.12 -0.52
N PHE A 210 17.11 -0.19 -0.56
CA PHE A 210 18.41 -0.69 -0.98
C PHE A 210 18.75 -0.31 -2.42
N PHE A 211 17.85 -0.54 -3.36
CA PHE A 211 18.06 -0.17 -4.76
C PHE A 211 18.19 1.34 -4.94
N TYR A 212 17.34 2.12 -4.28
CA TYR A 212 17.36 3.56 -4.32
C TYR A 212 18.71 4.14 -3.87
N ARG A 213 19.25 3.65 -2.75
CA ARG A 213 20.49 4.21 -2.19
C ARG A 213 21.77 3.65 -2.80
N GLN A 214 21.78 2.36 -3.14
CA GLN A 214 23.01 1.67 -3.55
C GLN A 214 23.11 1.48 -5.05
N MET A 215 21.99 1.46 -5.79
CA MET A 215 21.92 1.14 -7.21
C MET A 215 20.85 1.97 -7.97
N PRO A 216 20.85 3.32 -7.85
CA PRO A 216 19.78 4.17 -8.40
C PRO A 216 19.63 4.06 -9.92
N GLU A 217 20.70 3.72 -10.64
CA GLU A 217 20.67 3.55 -12.10
C GLU A 217 19.77 2.37 -12.54
N ILE A 218 19.59 1.34 -11.69
CA ILE A 218 18.66 0.24 -11.99
C ILE A 218 17.21 0.77 -12.06
N ILE A 219 16.86 1.69 -11.17
CA ILE A 219 15.54 2.33 -11.15
C ILE A 219 15.43 3.33 -12.32
N THR A 220 16.45 4.16 -12.50
CA THR A 220 16.46 5.21 -13.54
C THR A 220 16.37 4.62 -14.95
N ASN A 221 17.01 3.47 -15.19
CA ASN A 221 16.94 2.76 -16.47
C ASN A 221 15.68 1.89 -16.62
N GLY A 222 14.76 1.90 -15.65
CA GLY A 222 13.50 1.13 -15.72
C GLY A 222 13.69 -0.38 -15.64
N HIS A 223 14.70 -0.85 -14.92
CA HIS A 223 14.99 -2.29 -14.76
C HIS A 223 14.31 -2.92 -13.53
N LEU A 224 13.72 -2.13 -12.63
CA LEU A 224 13.08 -2.62 -11.41
C LEU A 224 11.55 -2.63 -11.53
N TYR A 225 10.95 -3.77 -11.20
CA TYR A 225 9.52 -4.04 -11.32
C TYR A 225 8.98 -4.65 -10.02
N ILE A 226 7.69 -4.49 -9.77
CA ILE A 226 6.95 -5.14 -8.68
C ILE A 226 5.87 -6.01 -9.30
N ALA A 227 5.85 -7.30 -8.94
CA ALA A 227 4.80 -8.22 -9.37
C ALA A 227 3.45 -7.86 -8.71
N GLN A 228 2.35 -8.11 -9.41
CA GLN A 228 0.99 -7.91 -8.90
C GLN A 228 0.23 -9.25 -8.94
N PRO A 229 0.51 -10.18 -8.00
CA PRO A 229 -0.21 -11.44 -7.91
C PRO A 229 -1.69 -11.20 -7.58
N PRO A 230 -2.61 -12.10 -7.98
CA PRO A 230 -4.02 -11.95 -7.71
C PRO A 230 -4.35 -12.16 -6.22
N LEU A 231 -5.26 -11.35 -5.69
CA LEU A 231 -5.74 -11.47 -4.31
C LEU A 231 -6.84 -12.54 -4.17
N TYR A 232 -7.63 -12.76 -5.22
CA TYR A 232 -8.76 -13.70 -5.18
C TYR A 232 -8.78 -14.65 -6.38
N LYS A 233 -9.33 -15.83 -6.15
CA LYS A 233 -9.78 -16.77 -7.17
C LYS A 233 -11.29 -17.00 -7.01
N ALA A 234 -12.04 -16.66 -8.03
CA ALA A 234 -13.49 -16.85 -8.09
C ALA A 234 -13.82 -18.04 -9.00
N THR A 235 -14.52 -19.05 -8.48
CA THR A 235 -14.86 -20.28 -9.20
C THR A 235 -16.37 -20.46 -9.29
N LYS A 236 -16.89 -20.64 -10.52
CA LYS A 236 -18.30 -20.90 -10.82
C LYS A 236 -18.44 -22.10 -11.75
N GLY A 237 -18.78 -23.26 -11.19
CA GLY A 237 -18.84 -24.51 -11.95
C GLY A 237 -17.46 -24.89 -12.49
N ARG A 238 -17.28 -24.83 -13.83
CA ARG A 238 -15.99 -25.10 -14.50
C ARG A 238 -15.18 -23.86 -14.85
N SER A 239 -15.74 -22.67 -14.64
CA SER A 239 -15.05 -21.40 -14.92
C SER A 239 -14.35 -20.92 -13.65
N GLU A 240 -13.09 -20.56 -13.80
CA GLU A 240 -12.26 -19.94 -12.77
C GLU A 240 -11.70 -18.61 -13.29
N VAL A 241 -11.69 -17.61 -12.42
CA VAL A 241 -11.23 -16.26 -12.74
C VAL A 241 -10.36 -15.76 -11.58
N TYR A 242 -9.17 -15.25 -11.91
CA TYR A 242 -8.28 -14.61 -10.95
C TYR A 242 -8.55 -13.10 -10.92
N LEU A 243 -8.67 -12.56 -9.71
CA LEU A 243 -9.02 -11.16 -9.48
C LEU A 243 -7.92 -10.50 -8.65
N LYS A 244 -7.40 -9.38 -9.15
CA LYS A 244 -6.22 -8.71 -8.60
C LYS A 244 -6.41 -8.09 -7.22
N ASP A 245 -7.55 -7.46 -6.98
CA ASP A 245 -7.81 -6.62 -5.81
C ASP A 245 -9.31 -6.66 -5.44
N ASP A 246 -9.65 -6.03 -4.32
CA ASP A 246 -11.03 -5.93 -3.84
C ASP A 246 -11.94 -5.21 -4.86
N SER A 247 -11.41 -4.21 -5.57
CA SER A 247 -12.19 -3.49 -6.58
C SER A 247 -12.55 -4.38 -7.76
N ALA A 248 -11.66 -5.27 -8.19
CA ALA A 248 -11.91 -6.24 -9.24
C ALA A 248 -12.95 -7.28 -8.80
N LEU A 249 -12.88 -7.73 -7.54
CA LEU A 249 -13.89 -8.62 -6.97
C LEU A 249 -15.27 -7.95 -6.90
N ASP A 250 -15.35 -6.74 -6.35
CA ASP A 250 -16.60 -5.97 -6.29
C ASP A 250 -17.19 -5.78 -7.69
N GLN A 251 -16.37 -5.41 -8.68
CA GLN A 251 -16.82 -5.24 -10.07
C GLN A 251 -17.36 -6.55 -10.65
N TYR A 252 -16.63 -7.66 -10.44
CA TYR A 252 -17.05 -8.98 -10.91
C TYR A 252 -18.40 -9.42 -10.31
N LEU A 253 -18.61 -9.16 -9.02
CA LEU A 253 -19.87 -9.45 -8.34
C LEU A 253 -21.01 -8.55 -8.83
N VAL A 254 -20.74 -7.26 -9.06
CA VAL A 254 -21.73 -6.32 -9.63
C VAL A 254 -22.12 -6.74 -11.04
N ASP A 255 -21.17 -7.11 -11.89
CA ASP A 255 -21.45 -7.54 -13.26
C ASP A 255 -22.33 -8.80 -13.29
N ALA A 256 -22.00 -9.78 -12.42
CA ALA A 256 -22.82 -10.98 -12.26
C ALA A 256 -24.22 -10.67 -11.70
N GLY A 257 -24.31 -9.75 -10.73
CA GLY A 257 -25.57 -9.32 -10.11
C GLY A 257 -26.49 -8.59 -11.09
N VAL A 258 -25.97 -7.55 -11.76
CA VAL A 258 -26.71 -6.75 -12.74
C VAL A 258 -27.16 -7.61 -13.92
N GLY A 259 -26.32 -8.53 -14.40
CA GLY A 259 -26.67 -9.41 -15.51
C GLY A 259 -27.71 -10.49 -15.16
N GLY A 260 -27.92 -10.77 -13.87
CA GLY A 260 -28.80 -11.84 -13.40
C GLY A 260 -30.06 -11.37 -12.68
N THR A 261 -30.27 -10.07 -12.51
CA THR A 261 -31.38 -9.51 -11.73
C THR A 261 -32.16 -8.45 -12.50
N VAL A 262 -33.39 -8.21 -12.04
CA VAL A 262 -34.29 -7.16 -12.50
C VAL A 262 -34.78 -6.40 -11.28
N LEU A 263 -34.74 -5.07 -11.34
CA LEU A 263 -35.33 -4.23 -10.31
C LEU A 263 -36.73 -3.81 -10.76
N ASP A 264 -37.76 -4.29 -10.07
CA ASP A 264 -39.17 -3.99 -10.33
C ASP A 264 -39.69 -2.95 -9.34
N THR A 265 -40.14 -1.81 -9.86
CA THR A 265 -40.79 -0.76 -9.08
C THR A 265 -42.24 -0.65 -9.54
N GLN A 266 -43.16 -1.32 -8.83
CA GLN A 266 -44.60 -1.32 -9.14
C GLN A 266 -44.92 -1.65 -10.62
N GLY A 267 -44.21 -2.62 -11.20
CA GLY A 267 -44.38 -3.05 -12.60
C GLY A 267 -43.48 -2.34 -13.61
N GLN A 268 -42.74 -1.30 -13.21
CA GLN A 268 -41.67 -0.72 -14.04
C GLN A 268 -40.36 -1.49 -13.78
N GLN A 269 -39.85 -2.17 -14.80
CA GLN A 269 -38.64 -2.98 -14.69
C GLN A 269 -37.40 -2.24 -15.20
N ARG A 270 -36.32 -2.32 -14.43
CA ARG A 270 -34.98 -1.84 -14.80
C ARG A 270 -34.01 -3.03 -14.90
N THR A 271 -33.30 -3.12 -16.02
CA THR A 271 -32.34 -4.18 -16.31
C THR A 271 -31.09 -3.62 -17.01
N GLY A 272 -30.02 -4.41 -17.09
CA GLY A 272 -28.83 -4.04 -17.85
C GLY A 272 -28.24 -2.69 -17.42
N GLU A 273 -28.05 -1.77 -18.38
CA GLU A 273 -27.38 -0.48 -18.14
C GLU A 273 -28.18 0.46 -17.23
N ASP A 274 -29.52 0.41 -17.28
CA ASP A 274 -30.38 1.22 -16.39
C ASP A 274 -30.22 0.79 -14.93
N LEU A 275 -30.09 -0.52 -14.68
CA LEU A 275 -29.81 -1.05 -13.36
C LEU A 275 -28.37 -0.75 -12.94
N ARG A 276 -27.40 -0.90 -13.86
CA ARG A 276 -25.99 -0.57 -13.62
C ARG A 276 -25.81 0.87 -13.15
N THR A 277 -26.51 1.82 -13.77
CA THR A 277 -26.47 3.24 -13.39
C THR A 277 -26.85 3.44 -11.91
N LEU A 278 -27.90 2.75 -11.44
CA LEU A 278 -28.30 2.80 -10.02
C LEU A 278 -27.30 2.12 -9.10
N VAL A 279 -26.70 1.00 -9.52
CA VAL A 279 -25.67 0.30 -8.72
C VAL A 279 -24.40 1.14 -8.60
N GLU A 280 -23.95 1.79 -9.67
CA GLU A 280 -22.79 2.69 -9.64
C GLU A 280 -23.06 3.93 -8.79
N HIS A 281 -24.28 4.47 -8.84
CA HIS A 281 -24.73 5.50 -7.89
C HIS A 281 -24.64 5.01 -6.44
N ALA A 282 -25.13 3.80 -6.15
CA ALA A 282 -25.05 3.20 -4.83
C ALA A 282 -23.61 2.96 -4.35
N ARG A 283 -22.68 2.57 -5.23
CA ARG A 283 -21.25 2.45 -4.90
C ARG A 283 -20.62 3.79 -4.51
N ARG A 284 -20.94 4.85 -5.27
CA ARG A 284 -20.51 6.23 -4.95
C ARG A 284 -21.09 6.68 -3.60
N MET A 285 -22.37 6.39 -3.34
CA MET A 285 -23.02 6.66 -2.05
C MET A 285 -22.33 5.93 -0.90
N ARG A 286 -22.07 4.62 -1.02
CA ARG A 286 -21.36 3.81 -0.02
C ARG A 286 -19.96 4.35 0.28
N THR A 287 -19.27 4.86 -0.73
CA THR A 287 -17.94 5.48 -0.57
C THR A 287 -18.01 6.76 0.26
N LEU A 288 -18.98 7.65 -0.01
CA LEU A 288 -19.17 8.87 0.79
C LEU A 288 -19.65 8.56 2.22
N MET A 289 -20.50 7.53 2.38
CA MET A 289 -21.00 7.11 3.69
C MET A 289 -19.89 6.66 4.64
N ARG A 290 -18.72 6.22 4.15
CA ARG A 290 -17.55 5.89 5.00
C ARG A 290 -17.01 7.08 5.79
N TYR A 291 -17.25 8.31 5.32
CA TYR A 291 -16.82 9.54 6.00
C TYR A 291 -17.86 10.08 6.99
N VAL A 292 -19.06 9.49 7.02
CA VAL A 292 -20.09 9.86 7.97
C VAL A 292 -19.67 9.35 9.36
N PRO A 293 -19.75 10.18 10.43
CA PRO A 293 -19.40 9.75 11.77
C PRO A 293 -20.17 8.49 12.19
N ARG A 294 -19.44 7.45 12.67
CA ARG A 294 -20.01 6.15 13.06
C ARG A 294 -21.09 6.20 14.14
N ARG A 295 -21.22 7.32 14.87
CA ARG A 295 -22.28 7.53 15.86
C ARG A 295 -23.66 7.70 15.24
N TYR A 296 -23.73 8.07 13.97
CA TYR A 296 -25.00 8.22 13.26
C TYR A 296 -25.44 6.90 12.67
N ASP A 297 -26.74 6.65 12.75
CA ASP A 297 -27.36 5.52 12.06
C ASP A 297 -27.27 5.74 10.53
N PRO A 298 -26.60 4.85 9.79
CA PRO A 298 -26.45 4.97 8.34
C PRO A 298 -27.79 5.03 7.60
N MET A 299 -28.82 4.31 8.10
CA MET A 299 -30.16 4.32 7.52
C MET A 299 -30.78 5.71 7.57
N ILE A 300 -30.65 6.40 8.71
CA ILE A 300 -31.18 7.75 8.90
C ILE A 300 -30.46 8.74 7.98
N ILE A 301 -29.13 8.67 7.91
CA ILE A 301 -28.35 9.60 7.08
C ILE A 301 -28.65 9.42 5.59
N GLU A 302 -28.78 8.19 5.12
CA GLU A 302 -29.16 7.90 3.74
C GLU A 302 -30.59 8.36 3.44
N ALA A 303 -31.54 8.15 4.37
CA ALA A 303 -32.91 8.64 4.23
C ALA A 303 -32.97 10.17 4.20
N LEU A 304 -32.20 10.87 5.05
CA LEU A 304 -32.07 12.33 5.03
C LEU A 304 -31.52 12.82 3.68
N ALA A 305 -30.51 12.15 3.12
CA ALA A 305 -29.92 12.52 1.84
C ALA A 305 -30.94 12.37 0.69
N LEU A 306 -31.64 11.24 0.62
CA LEU A 306 -32.68 10.97 -0.39
C LEU A 306 -33.94 11.82 -0.22
N GLY A 307 -34.23 12.25 1.00
CA GLY A 307 -35.39 13.07 1.34
C GLY A 307 -35.16 14.57 1.24
N ASN A 308 -34.05 15.02 0.63
CA ASN A 308 -33.68 16.43 0.48
C ASN A 308 -33.42 17.18 1.81
N ALA A 309 -33.32 16.47 2.93
CA ALA A 309 -33.14 17.05 4.26
C ALA A 309 -31.70 17.48 4.57
N LEU A 310 -30.74 17.09 3.71
CA LEU A 310 -29.34 17.54 3.77
C LEU A 310 -29.04 18.74 2.85
N ASP A 311 -30.06 19.33 2.23
CA ASP A 311 -29.87 20.48 1.34
C ASP A 311 -29.25 21.68 2.10
N PRO A 312 -28.05 22.14 1.69
CA PRO A 312 -27.39 23.26 2.35
C PRO A 312 -28.13 24.61 2.19
N ALA A 313 -28.99 24.74 1.18
CA ALA A 313 -29.78 25.95 0.92
C ALA A 313 -31.17 25.92 1.56
N ALA A 314 -31.60 24.79 2.14
CA ALA A 314 -32.93 24.65 2.70
C ALA A 314 -33.15 25.50 3.96
N THR A 315 -34.25 26.25 3.98
CA THR A 315 -34.72 26.98 5.17
C THR A 315 -35.21 26.01 6.25
N ARG A 316 -35.45 26.51 7.47
CA ARG A 316 -35.97 25.68 8.58
C ARG A 316 -37.34 25.08 8.25
N GLU A 317 -38.18 25.83 7.55
CA GLU A 317 -39.50 25.39 7.10
C GLU A 317 -39.36 24.28 6.05
N ALA A 318 -38.50 24.47 5.04
CA ALA A 318 -38.24 23.47 4.01
C ALA A 318 -37.64 22.17 4.58
N ARG A 319 -36.78 22.29 5.61
CA ARG A 319 -36.24 21.15 6.36
C ARG A 319 -37.31 20.38 7.13
N THR A 320 -38.31 21.09 7.66
CA THR A 320 -39.43 20.47 8.37
C THR A 320 -40.36 19.73 7.40
N GLU A 321 -40.60 20.30 6.22
CA GLU A 321 -41.34 19.64 5.15
C GLU A 321 -40.63 18.37 4.67
N SER A 322 -39.33 18.47 4.37
CA SER A 322 -38.47 17.35 3.96
C SER A 322 -38.47 16.21 4.99
N LEU A 323 -38.57 16.54 6.28
CA LEU A 323 -38.61 15.56 7.36
C LEU A 323 -39.84 14.63 7.29
N THR A 324 -40.96 15.14 6.79
CA THR A 324 -42.18 14.32 6.58
C THR A 324 -41.90 13.24 5.53
N THR A 325 -41.20 13.59 4.45
CA THR A 325 -40.78 12.63 3.42
C THR A 325 -39.77 11.63 3.97
N VAL A 326 -38.81 12.06 4.79
CA VAL A 326 -37.80 11.19 5.42
C VAL A 326 -38.46 10.18 6.37
N VAL A 327 -39.35 10.62 7.25
CA VAL A 327 -40.08 9.73 8.18
C VAL A 327 -40.93 8.72 7.41
N THR A 328 -41.64 9.17 6.37
CA THR A 328 -42.42 8.27 5.50
C THR A 328 -41.55 7.18 4.86
N ARG A 329 -40.32 7.54 4.43
CA ARG A 329 -39.36 6.57 3.87
C ARG A 329 -38.86 5.57 4.93
N LEU A 330 -38.56 6.05 6.14
CA LEU A 330 -38.10 5.22 7.25
C LEU A 330 -39.19 4.22 7.70
N ASP A 331 -40.45 4.67 7.79
CA ASP A 331 -41.60 3.80 8.10
C ASP A 331 -41.85 2.76 6.99
N ALA A 332 -41.66 3.12 5.72
CA ALA A 332 -41.83 2.17 4.61
C ALA A 332 -40.77 1.07 4.58
N ALA A 333 -39.60 1.31 5.18
CA ALA A 333 -38.50 0.35 5.23
C ALA A 333 -38.65 -0.71 6.34
N ASP A 334 -39.38 -0.40 7.42
CA ASP A 334 -39.58 -1.29 8.57
C ASP A 334 -41.04 -1.24 9.05
N GLN A 335 -41.79 -2.31 8.77
CA GLN A 335 -43.22 -2.39 9.11
C GLN A 335 -43.48 -2.50 10.62
N ASP A 336 -42.50 -2.94 11.41
CA ASP A 336 -42.60 -3.14 12.86
C ASP A 336 -42.18 -1.90 13.65
N ALA A 337 -41.46 -0.97 13.03
CA ALA A 337 -41.07 0.29 13.63
C ALA A 337 -42.06 1.42 13.32
N ARG A 338 -42.14 2.40 14.22
CA ARG A 338 -42.80 3.68 13.95
C ARG A 338 -41.83 4.81 14.20
N TRP A 339 -41.59 5.63 13.18
CA TRP A 339 -40.66 6.73 13.23
C TRP A 339 -41.38 8.06 13.49
N LYS A 340 -40.76 8.92 14.28
CA LYS A 340 -41.11 10.33 14.41
C LYS A 340 -39.86 11.15 14.24
N GLY A 341 -39.96 12.29 13.57
CA GLY A 341 -38.85 13.23 13.39
C GLY A 341 -39.26 14.63 13.82
N ARG A 342 -38.34 15.36 14.46
CA ARG A 342 -38.45 16.81 14.64
C ARG A 342 -37.12 17.52 14.33
N VAL A 343 -37.21 18.77 13.91
CA VAL A 343 -36.05 19.67 13.83
C VAL A 343 -35.74 20.17 15.23
N THR A 344 -34.48 20.09 15.66
CA THR A 344 -34.06 20.56 16.99
C THR A 344 -33.97 22.10 17.03
N GLU A 345 -33.85 22.67 18.23
CA GLU A 345 -33.66 24.12 18.39
C GLU A 345 -32.36 24.59 17.72
N ASP A 346 -31.31 23.79 17.82
CA ASP A 346 -30.00 24.04 17.22
C ASP A 346 -29.96 23.86 15.69
N GLY A 347 -31.07 23.45 15.06
CA GLY A 347 -31.16 23.26 13.61
C GLY A 347 -30.72 21.88 13.10
N GLY A 348 -30.55 20.92 14.01
CA GLY A 348 -30.33 19.50 13.71
C GLY A 348 -31.64 18.71 13.56
N TYR A 349 -31.53 17.39 13.54
CA TYR A 349 -32.66 16.47 13.53
C TYR A 349 -32.65 15.56 14.74
N HIS A 350 -33.84 15.24 15.25
CA HIS A 350 -34.04 14.22 16.26
C HIS A 350 -35.13 13.26 15.82
N PHE A 351 -34.75 11.99 15.72
CA PHE A 351 -35.62 10.88 15.36
C PHE A 351 -35.91 10.01 16.57
N GLU A 352 -37.15 9.56 16.69
CA GLU A 352 -37.62 8.60 17.67
C GLU A 352 -38.12 7.37 16.91
N ARG A 353 -37.55 6.20 17.20
CA ARG A 353 -37.98 4.92 16.63
C ARG A 353 -38.65 4.12 17.74
N LEU A 354 -39.97 3.95 17.65
CA LEU A 354 -40.69 3.01 18.51
C LEU A 354 -40.62 1.62 17.89
N TRP A 355 -39.94 0.69 18.55
CA TRP A 355 -39.82 -0.70 18.12
C TRP A 355 -40.09 -1.64 19.29
N ARG A 356 -41.11 -2.51 19.15
CA ARG A 356 -41.52 -3.50 20.16
C ARG A 356 -41.65 -2.95 21.60
N GLY A 357 -42.12 -1.70 21.73
CA GLY A 357 -42.35 -1.03 23.02
C GLY A 357 -41.14 -0.27 23.58
N VAL A 358 -39.98 -0.30 22.93
CA VAL A 358 -38.80 0.51 23.26
C VAL A 358 -38.72 1.69 22.29
N THR A 359 -38.41 2.88 22.79
CA THR A 359 -38.20 4.08 21.95
C THR A 359 -36.73 4.44 21.92
N ASP A 360 -36.12 4.24 20.77
CA ASP A 360 -34.73 4.64 20.51
C ASP A 360 -34.68 6.08 20.01
N HIS A 361 -33.64 6.81 20.43
CA HIS A 361 -33.44 8.21 20.13
C HIS A 361 -32.19 8.40 19.29
N HIS A 362 -32.34 9.02 18.12
CA HIS A 362 -31.24 9.28 17.20
C HIS A 362 -31.14 10.79 16.90
N ILE A 363 -29.99 11.38 17.20
CA ILE A 363 -29.74 12.82 17.02
C ILE A 363 -28.71 13.01 15.92
N VAL A 364 -29.02 13.88 14.95
CA VAL A 364 -28.10 14.37 13.93
C VAL A 364 -27.89 15.86 14.15
N GLU A 365 -26.71 16.25 14.61
CA GLU A 365 -26.42 17.63 14.98
C GLU A 365 -26.32 18.55 13.75
N ALA A 366 -26.64 19.84 13.93
CA ALA A 366 -26.55 20.87 12.90
C ALA A 366 -25.15 20.99 12.29
N ALA A 367 -24.11 20.73 13.08
CA ALA A 367 -22.72 20.75 12.61
C ALA A 367 -22.46 19.75 11.48
N PHE A 368 -23.10 18.58 11.49
CA PHE A 368 -22.99 17.61 10.39
C PHE A 368 -23.71 18.12 9.14
N LEU A 369 -24.89 18.71 9.30
CA LEU A 369 -25.69 19.22 8.18
C LEU A 369 -24.98 20.29 7.35
N ILE A 370 -24.08 21.06 7.97
CA ILE A 370 -23.27 22.07 7.28
C ILE A 370 -21.93 21.55 6.78
N SER A 371 -21.58 20.29 7.06
CA SER A 371 -20.28 19.71 6.73
C SER A 371 -20.10 19.49 5.23
N ALA A 372 -18.85 19.29 4.79
CA ALA A 372 -18.56 19.01 3.39
C ALA A 372 -19.13 17.65 2.95
N GLU A 373 -19.16 16.68 3.87
CA GLU A 373 -19.67 15.32 3.67
C GLU A 373 -21.18 15.36 3.42
N ALA A 374 -21.95 16.07 4.26
CA ALA A 374 -23.39 16.18 4.08
C ALA A 374 -23.76 16.85 2.75
N ARG A 375 -23.04 17.91 2.35
CA ARG A 375 -23.25 18.59 1.05
C ARG A 375 -22.96 17.68 -0.14
N LYS A 376 -21.83 16.94 -0.09
CA LYS A 376 -21.46 15.98 -1.14
C LYS A 376 -22.47 14.83 -1.22
N LEU A 377 -22.90 14.32 -0.07
CA LEU A 377 -23.89 13.24 0.00
C LEU A 377 -25.24 13.69 -0.55
N HIS A 378 -25.68 14.89 -0.19
CA HIS A 378 -26.89 15.50 -0.75
C HIS A 378 -26.82 15.63 -2.28
N ALA A 379 -25.76 16.27 -2.80
CA ALA A 379 -25.59 16.48 -4.23
C ALA A 379 -25.62 15.16 -5.01
N LEU A 380 -24.98 14.11 -4.48
CA LEU A 380 -25.00 12.78 -5.08
C LEU A 380 -26.38 12.13 -4.97
N ALA A 381 -27.01 12.14 -3.79
CA ALA A 381 -28.28 11.47 -3.55
C ALA A 381 -29.41 11.99 -4.45
N VAL A 382 -29.44 13.30 -4.71
CA VAL A 382 -30.46 13.94 -5.57
C VAL A 382 -30.44 13.40 -7.01
N GLU A 383 -29.29 12.95 -7.53
CA GLU A 383 -29.17 12.36 -8.88
C GLU A 383 -30.16 11.19 -9.11
N GLN A 384 -30.38 10.37 -8.08
CA GLN A 384 -31.19 9.15 -8.17
C GLN A 384 -32.29 9.05 -7.10
N ALA A 385 -32.51 10.09 -6.30
CA ALA A 385 -33.57 10.13 -5.29
C ALA A 385 -34.97 9.75 -5.82
N PRO A 386 -35.38 10.12 -7.06
CA PRO A 386 -36.65 9.69 -7.64
C PRO A 386 -36.78 8.17 -7.80
N ALA A 387 -35.67 7.46 -8.07
CA ALA A 387 -35.67 6.01 -8.25
C ALA A 387 -35.99 5.25 -6.96
N TYR A 388 -35.79 5.89 -5.79
CA TYR A 388 -36.02 5.31 -4.48
C TYR A 388 -37.28 5.86 -3.78
N LEU A 389 -38.17 6.57 -4.49
CA LEU A 389 -39.40 7.11 -3.89
C LEU A 389 -40.35 6.02 -3.41
N LEU A 390 -40.40 4.91 -4.15
CA LEU A 390 -41.23 3.76 -3.87
C LEU A 390 -40.33 2.55 -3.61
N PRO A 391 -40.67 1.69 -2.64
CA PRO A 391 -39.97 0.43 -2.45
C PRO A 391 -40.02 -0.40 -3.74
N SER A 392 -38.86 -0.91 -4.13
CA SER A 392 -38.66 -1.75 -5.32
C SER A 392 -38.32 -3.17 -4.89
N LYS A 393 -38.54 -4.14 -5.77
CA LYS A 393 -38.18 -5.54 -5.57
C LYS A 393 -37.06 -5.93 -6.53
N LEU A 394 -35.95 -6.42 -6.00
CA LEU A 394 -34.92 -7.04 -6.80
C LEU A 394 -35.26 -8.53 -6.96
N ILE A 395 -35.49 -8.96 -8.20
CA ILE A 395 -35.88 -10.33 -8.55
C ILE A 395 -34.85 -10.95 -9.51
N SER A 396 -34.72 -12.27 -9.50
CA SER A 396 -33.88 -13.00 -10.46
C SER A 396 -34.46 -12.89 -11.86
N ALA A 397 -33.64 -12.56 -12.86
CA ALA A 397 -34.04 -12.50 -14.26
C ALA A 397 -34.51 -13.86 -14.82
N LYS A 398 -34.16 -14.97 -14.16
CA LYS A 398 -34.62 -16.33 -14.51
C LYS A 398 -35.87 -16.77 -13.71
N GLY A 399 -36.41 -15.92 -12.85
CA GLY A 399 -37.40 -16.27 -11.82
C GLY A 399 -38.79 -15.67 -12.06
N ALA A 400 -39.39 -15.95 -13.21
CA ALA A 400 -40.84 -16.12 -13.31
C ALA A 400 -41.19 -17.61 -13.41
N VAL A 401 -40.52 -18.49 -12.64
CA VAL A 401 -40.94 -19.89 -12.46
C VAL A 401 -40.51 -20.38 -11.07
N THR A 402 -41.50 -20.93 -10.37
CA THR A 402 -41.50 -21.58 -9.07
C THR A 402 -40.69 -22.88 -9.00
N GLU A 403 -40.31 -23.25 -7.77
CA GLU A 403 -40.03 -24.62 -7.31
C GLU A 403 -38.74 -25.33 -7.79
N VAL A 404 -37.57 -24.90 -7.30
CA VAL A 404 -36.42 -25.81 -7.09
C VAL A 404 -35.63 -25.50 -5.79
N GLU A 405 -35.82 -24.34 -5.15
CA GLU A 405 -34.90 -23.86 -4.08
C GLU A 405 -35.10 -24.45 -2.68
N ALA A 406 -35.98 -25.44 -2.48
CA ALA A 406 -36.18 -26.03 -1.16
C ALA A 406 -35.08 -27.03 -0.73
N ALA A 407 -34.16 -27.43 -1.61
CA ALA A 407 -33.23 -28.52 -1.33
C ALA A 407 -31.82 -28.10 -0.85
N LEU A 408 -31.42 -26.83 -0.94
CA LEU A 408 -30.02 -26.41 -0.71
C LEU A 408 -29.80 -25.59 0.57
N ALA A 409 -30.84 -25.36 1.37
CA ALA A 409 -30.74 -24.63 2.64
C ALA A 409 -30.12 -25.44 3.80
N ALA A 410 -29.66 -26.67 3.56
CA ALA A 410 -29.15 -27.57 4.61
C ALA A 410 -27.63 -27.70 4.66
N GLU A 411 -26.87 -27.08 3.74
CA GLU A 411 -25.43 -27.39 3.56
C GLU A 411 -24.50 -26.18 3.54
N ALA A 412 -24.84 -25.11 4.26
CA ALA A 412 -23.97 -23.93 4.41
C ALA A 412 -23.76 -23.58 5.89
N THR A 413 -23.27 -24.55 6.66
CA THR A 413 -22.61 -24.30 7.94
C THR A 413 -21.19 -24.80 7.78
N LEU A 414 -20.27 -23.94 7.33
CA LEU A 414 -18.83 -24.06 7.57
C LEU A 414 -18.12 -22.76 7.15
N ALA A 415 -17.52 -22.13 8.17
CA ALA A 415 -16.43 -21.15 8.13
C ALA A 415 -16.72 -19.73 7.61
N VAL A 416 -17.07 -18.82 8.54
CA VAL A 416 -16.63 -17.42 8.51
C VAL A 416 -16.29 -17.02 9.96
N GLU A 417 -15.01 -16.74 10.22
CA GLU A 417 -14.54 -16.11 11.46
C GLU A 417 -14.80 -14.60 11.41
N GLU A 418 -14.87 -14.02 12.62
CA GLU A 418 -15.40 -12.73 13.02
C GLU A 418 -15.07 -11.52 12.13
N GLY A 419 -16.12 -10.82 11.70
CA GLY A 419 -16.11 -9.48 11.12
C GLY A 419 -17.57 -9.04 10.95
N GLU A 420 -17.91 -7.79 11.31
CA GLU A 420 -19.28 -7.23 11.30
C GLU A 420 -20.11 -7.76 10.13
N GLU A 421 -21.13 -8.56 10.44
CA GLU A 421 -22.05 -9.09 9.45
C GLU A 421 -22.76 -7.91 8.75
N PRO A 422 -22.72 -7.81 7.41
CA PRO A 422 -23.60 -6.88 6.72
C PRO A 422 -25.04 -7.28 7.03
N GLU A 423 -25.89 -6.32 7.45
CA GLU A 423 -27.32 -6.56 7.67
C GLU A 423 -27.88 -7.32 6.46
N ALA A 424 -28.40 -8.52 6.70
CA ALA A 424 -28.99 -9.33 5.65
C ALA A 424 -30.08 -8.52 4.93
N PRO A 425 -30.10 -8.48 3.59
CA PRO A 425 -31.07 -7.68 2.87
C PRO A 425 -32.49 -8.08 3.29
N VAL A 426 -33.32 -7.07 3.59
CA VAL A 426 -34.71 -7.28 4.00
C VAL A 426 -35.44 -8.05 2.90
N THR A 427 -35.87 -9.27 3.19
CA THR A 427 -36.47 -10.17 2.20
C THR A 427 -37.97 -9.85 2.04
N ALA A 428 -38.41 -9.66 0.80
CA ALA A 428 -39.83 -9.46 0.47
C ALA A 428 -40.56 -10.79 0.18
N GLY A 429 -39.82 -11.90 0.08
CA GLY A 429 -40.28 -13.24 -0.25
C GLY A 429 -39.11 -14.21 -0.53
N LYS A 430 -39.40 -15.48 -0.87
CA LYS A 430 -38.36 -16.45 -1.29
C LYS A 430 -37.68 -15.96 -2.57
N GLY A 431 -36.44 -15.50 -2.45
CA GLY A 431 -35.62 -15.05 -3.60
C GLY A 431 -35.85 -13.60 -4.04
N GLU A 432 -36.63 -12.80 -3.28
CA GLU A 432 -36.87 -11.38 -3.55
C GLU A 432 -36.26 -10.49 -2.45
N ALA A 433 -35.49 -9.48 -2.84
CA ALA A 433 -34.97 -8.47 -1.90
C ALA A 433 -35.74 -7.15 -2.03
N LEU A 434 -36.18 -6.59 -0.90
CA LEU A 434 -36.79 -5.27 -0.86
C LEU A 434 -35.70 -4.20 -0.94
N VAL A 435 -35.85 -3.25 -1.85
CA VAL A 435 -34.90 -2.16 -2.09
C VAL A 435 -35.62 -0.84 -1.93
N SER A 436 -35.28 -0.11 -0.87
CA SER A 436 -35.79 1.26 -0.61
C SER A 436 -34.68 2.31 -0.63
N ARG A 437 -33.41 1.89 -0.64
CA ARG A 437 -32.23 2.75 -0.52
C ARG A 437 -31.05 2.22 -1.36
N PRO A 438 -30.10 3.08 -1.76
CA PRO A 438 -28.89 2.69 -2.48
C PRO A 438 -28.08 1.57 -1.80
N SER A 439 -27.83 1.65 -0.49
CA SER A 439 -27.13 0.61 0.28
C SER A 439 -27.75 -0.78 0.08
N GLN A 440 -29.05 -0.89 0.32
CA GLN A 440 -29.82 -2.13 0.14
C GLN A 440 -29.74 -2.67 -1.29
N LEU A 441 -29.79 -1.79 -2.30
CA LEU A 441 -29.64 -2.21 -3.70
C LEU A 441 -28.26 -2.86 -3.92
N LEU A 442 -27.21 -2.19 -3.48
CA LEU A 442 -25.84 -2.66 -3.68
C LEU A 442 -25.59 -3.98 -2.95
N ASP A 443 -26.04 -4.09 -1.70
CA ASP A 443 -25.88 -5.31 -0.92
C ASP A 443 -26.65 -6.49 -1.53
N ALA A 444 -27.88 -6.25 -2.00
CA ALA A 444 -28.66 -7.27 -2.70
C ALA A 444 -28.00 -7.72 -4.02
N ILE A 445 -27.43 -6.79 -4.79
CA ILE A 445 -26.71 -7.08 -6.04
C ILE A 445 -25.44 -7.89 -5.77
N LEU A 446 -24.65 -7.50 -4.77
CA LEU A 446 -23.42 -8.22 -4.38
C LEU A 446 -23.75 -9.61 -3.84
N ALA A 447 -24.78 -9.73 -3.01
CA ALA A 447 -25.25 -11.01 -2.48
C ALA A 447 -25.70 -11.95 -3.62
N PHE A 448 -26.45 -11.43 -4.61
CA PHE A 448 -26.82 -12.20 -5.79
C PHE A 448 -25.60 -12.62 -6.61
N GLY A 449 -24.67 -11.69 -6.87
CA GLY A 449 -23.44 -11.96 -7.61
C GLY A 449 -22.57 -13.04 -6.98
N ARG A 450 -22.58 -13.13 -5.64
CA ARG A 450 -21.86 -14.13 -4.85
C ARG A 450 -22.54 -15.51 -4.85
N LYS A 451 -23.85 -15.59 -5.14
CA LYS A 451 -24.62 -16.84 -5.10
C LYS A 451 -24.05 -17.88 -6.07
N GLY A 452 -23.64 -19.03 -5.53
CA GLY A 452 -23.05 -20.14 -6.31
C GLY A 452 -21.60 -19.90 -6.75
N LEU A 453 -20.91 -18.90 -6.18
CA LEU A 453 -19.50 -18.60 -6.42
C LEU A 453 -18.67 -19.07 -5.22
N ALA A 454 -17.64 -19.89 -5.47
CA ALA A 454 -16.61 -20.17 -4.47
C ALA A 454 -15.49 -19.14 -4.62
N ILE A 455 -15.26 -18.32 -3.59
CA ILE A 455 -14.21 -17.31 -3.56
C ILE A 455 -13.11 -17.79 -2.61
N GLN A 456 -11.89 -17.94 -3.14
CA GLN A 456 -10.68 -18.19 -2.37
C GLN A 456 -9.85 -16.91 -2.35
N ARG A 457 -9.43 -16.47 -1.15
CA ARG A 457 -8.49 -15.35 -0.98
C ARG A 457 -7.08 -15.92 -0.77
N TYR A 458 -6.11 -15.44 -1.54
CA TYR A 458 -4.70 -15.80 -1.34
C TYR A 458 -4.09 -14.88 -0.30
N LYS A 459 -3.54 -15.44 0.79
CA LYS A 459 -2.82 -14.65 1.81
C LYS A 459 -1.32 -14.54 1.52
N GLY A 460 -0.76 -15.53 0.82
CA GLY A 460 0.63 -15.54 0.39
C GLY A 460 0.85 -16.34 -0.88
N LEU A 461 1.94 -16.06 -1.57
CA LEU A 461 2.35 -16.69 -2.82
C LEU A 461 2.56 -18.21 -2.69
N GLY A 462 2.90 -18.67 -1.48
CA GLY A 462 3.08 -20.09 -1.18
C GLY A 462 1.78 -20.91 -1.18
N GLU A 463 0.61 -20.27 -1.17
CA GLU A 463 -0.69 -20.96 -1.25
C GLU A 463 -1.04 -21.36 -2.70
N MET A 464 -0.37 -20.74 -3.68
CA MET A 464 -0.54 -21.06 -5.09
C MET A 464 0.36 -22.23 -5.47
N ASN A 465 -0.19 -23.18 -6.23
CA ASN A 465 0.64 -24.21 -6.84
C ASN A 465 1.49 -23.61 -7.98
N ALA A 466 2.46 -24.38 -8.49
CA ALA A 466 3.39 -23.89 -9.51
C ALA A 466 2.70 -23.44 -10.82
N GLU A 467 1.65 -24.14 -11.24
CA GLU A 467 0.88 -23.83 -12.45
C GLU A 467 0.08 -22.53 -12.29
N GLN A 468 -0.59 -22.36 -11.15
CA GLN A 468 -1.34 -21.15 -10.81
C GLN A 468 -0.41 -19.94 -10.72
N LEU A 469 0.76 -20.09 -10.08
CA LEU A 469 1.74 -19.02 -9.99
C LEU A 469 2.28 -18.64 -11.38
N TRP A 470 2.47 -19.62 -12.26
CA TRP A 470 2.83 -19.36 -13.65
C TRP A 470 1.75 -18.56 -14.38
N GLU A 471 0.53 -19.07 -14.44
CA GLU A 471 -0.59 -18.47 -15.19
C GLU A 471 -0.91 -17.04 -14.74
N THR A 472 -0.72 -16.74 -13.46
CA THR A 472 -1.13 -15.47 -12.86
C THR A 472 -0.01 -14.44 -12.75
N THR A 473 1.22 -14.87 -12.46
CA THR A 473 2.28 -13.95 -12.00
C THR A 473 3.57 -14.06 -12.82
N LEU A 474 3.92 -15.25 -13.33
CA LEU A 474 5.18 -15.44 -14.07
C LEU A 474 5.01 -15.32 -15.58
N ASP A 475 3.87 -15.70 -16.13
CA ASP A 475 3.61 -15.71 -17.57
C ASP A 475 3.64 -14.29 -18.17
N PRO A 476 4.57 -13.99 -19.12
CA PRO A 476 4.64 -12.69 -19.77
C PRO A 476 3.37 -12.22 -20.48
N GLN A 477 2.48 -13.13 -20.89
CA GLN A 477 1.24 -12.78 -21.59
C GLN A 477 0.11 -12.35 -20.65
N ASN A 478 0.12 -12.83 -19.40
CA ASN A 478 -0.99 -12.68 -18.46
C ASN A 478 -0.64 -11.86 -17.21
N ARG A 479 0.63 -11.76 -16.85
CA ARG A 479 1.06 -11.07 -15.62
C ARG A 479 0.86 -9.56 -15.70
N SER A 480 0.58 -8.97 -14.53
CA SER A 480 0.61 -7.53 -14.33
C SER A 480 1.85 -7.16 -13.49
N MET A 481 2.55 -6.09 -13.88
CA MET A 481 3.73 -5.58 -13.19
C MET A 481 3.68 -4.07 -13.11
N LEU A 482 4.18 -3.52 -12.01
CA LEU A 482 4.42 -2.09 -11.85
C LEU A 482 5.89 -1.80 -12.07
N VAL A 483 6.20 -0.84 -12.94
CA VAL A 483 7.57 -0.33 -13.10
C VAL A 483 7.85 0.65 -11.98
N VAL A 484 8.93 0.46 -11.26
CA VAL A 484 9.34 1.39 -10.19
C VAL A 484 9.94 2.63 -10.83
N GLN A 485 9.38 3.79 -10.51
CA GLN A 485 9.90 5.09 -10.92
C GLN A 485 10.71 5.75 -9.79
N VAL A 486 11.54 6.74 -10.13
CA VAL A 486 12.44 7.41 -9.17
C VAL A 486 11.64 8.13 -8.08
N ASP A 487 10.55 8.81 -8.45
CA ASP A 487 9.63 9.47 -7.52
C ASP A 487 8.99 8.49 -6.52
N GLN A 488 8.63 7.28 -6.97
CA GLN A 488 8.09 6.24 -6.11
C GLN A 488 9.15 5.71 -5.13
N ALA A 489 10.40 5.62 -5.57
CA ALA A 489 11.52 5.21 -4.73
C ALA A 489 11.86 6.30 -3.69
N ASP A 490 11.79 7.58 -4.06
CA ASP A 490 11.93 8.72 -3.14
C ASP A 490 10.86 8.68 -2.04
N VAL A 491 9.59 8.51 -2.42
CA VAL A 491 8.47 8.42 -1.48
C VAL A 491 8.62 7.22 -0.55
N ALA A 492 9.07 6.07 -1.06
CA ALA A 492 9.34 4.89 -0.25
C ALA A 492 10.47 5.14 0.77
N ASP A 493 11.58 5.80 0.36
CA ASP A 493 12.67 6.18 1.26
C ASP A 493 12.21 7.20 2.31
N GLU A 494 11.38 8.17 1.94
CA GLU A 494 10.85 9.17 2.86
C GLU A 494 9.92 8.54 3.91
N ILE A 495 8.94 7.75 3.48
CA ILE A 495 8.03 7.01 4.38
C ILE A 495 8.84 6.11 5.31
N PHE A 496 9.82 5.39 4.76
CA PHE A 496 10.66 4.50 5.53
C PHE A 496 11.54 5.28 6.53
N THR A 497 12.12 6.41 6.14
CA THR A 497 12.91 7.28 7.01
C THR A 497 12.07 7.85 8.14
N ARG A 498 10.83 8.27 7.86
CA ARG A 498 9.89 8.75 8.89
C ARG A 498 9.48 7.63 9.85
N LEU A 499 9.18 6.43 9.34
CA LEU A 499 8.72 5.30 10.14
C LEU A 499 9.83 4.60 10.92
N MET A 500 11.06 4.60 10.42
CA MET A 500 12.20 3.85 10.97
C MET A 500 13.33 4.73 11.50
N GLY A 501 13.25 6.05 11.32
CA GLY A 501 14.21 7.03 11.85
C GLY A 501 14.16 7.14 13.37
N ASP A 502 15.22 7.67 13.98
CA ASP A 502 15.37 7.72 15.43
C ASP A 502 14.50 8.80 16.11
N VAL A 503 13.82 9.64 15.32
CA VAL A 503 12.94 10.71 15.81
C VAL A 503 11.51 10.19 15.97
N VAL A 504 11.00 10.20 17.20
CA VAL A 504 9.70 9.63 17.56
C VAL A 504 8.51 10.45 17.05
N GLU A 505 8.64 11.78 17.06
CA GLU A 505 7.53 12.70 16.77
C GLU A 505 7.00 12.56 15.32
N PRO A 506 7.84 12.59 14.26
CA PRO A 506 7.39 12.41 12.88
C PRO A 506 6.74 11.05 12.62
N ARG A 507 7.20 10.01 13.33
CA ARG A 507 6.60 8.67 13.27
C ARG A 507 5.21 8.67 13.88
N ARG A 508 5.04 9.34 15.04
CA ARG A 508 3.75 9.43 15.73
C ARG A 508 2.73 10.21 14.90
N GLU A 509 3.14 11.34 14.32
CA GLU A 509 2.31 12.15 13.42
C GLU A 509 1.89 11.36 12.18
N PHE A 510 2.85 10.69 11.52
CA PHE A 510 2.54 9.85 10.37
C PHE A 510 1.55 8.72 10.71
N ILE A 511 1.73 8.04 11.85
CA ILE A 511 0.79 6.99 12.30
C ILE A 511 -0.59 7.61 12.59
N GLN A 512 -0.67 8.78 13.23
CA GLN A 512 -1.93 9.44 13.57
C GLN A 512 -2.69 9.93 12.32
N GLU A 513 -1.98 10.53 11.37
CA GLU A 513 -2.55 11.02 10.10
C GLU A 513 -3.03 9.86 9.21
N ASN A 514 -2.26 8.77 9.18
CA ASN A 514 -2.58 7.62 8.33
C ASN A 514 -3.42 6.54 9.03
N ALA A 515 -3.62 6.61 10.35
CA ALA A 515 -4.47 5.67 11.10
C ALA A 515 -5.91 5.65 10.57
N LEU A 516 -6.42 6.78 10.06
CA LEU A 516 -7.75 6.88 9.46
C LEU A 516 -7.85 6.23 8.07
N SER A 517 -6.72 6.11 7.35
CA SER A 517 -6.63 5.40 6.06
C SER A 517 -6.36 3.90 6.22
N VAL A 518 -5.91 3.46 7.39
CA VAL A 518 -5.73 2.04 7.75
C VAL A 518 -7.07 1.46 8.23
N ALA A 519 -8.04 1.39 7.34
CA ALA A 519 -9.29 0.65 7.58
C ALA A 519 -9.24 -0.80 7.08
N ASN A 520 -8.13 -1.22 6.47
CA ASN A 520 -7.94 -2.54 5.84
C ASN A 520 -6.86 -3.41 6.50
N LEU A 521 -6.45 -3.11 7.74
CA LEU A 521 -5.66 -4.04 8.53
C LEU A 521 -6.58 -4.70 9.55
N ASP A 522 -7.02 -5.92 9.23
CA ASP A 522 -7.54 -6.86 10.21
C ASP A 522 -6.49 -7.00 11.33
N VAL A 523 -6.88 -6.64 12.56
CA VAL A 523 -6.21 -7.07 13.79
C VAL A 523 -7.03 -8.21 14.37
#